data_AF-A0A7S3DYG1-F1
#
_entry.id   AF-A0A7S3DYG1-F1
#
_cell.length_a   1.000
_cell.length_b   1.000
_cell.length_c   1.000
_cell.angle_alpha   90.00
_cell.angle_beta   90.00
_cell.angle_gamma   90.00
#
_symmetry.space_group_name_H-M   'P 1'
#
loop_
_entity.id
_entity.type
_entity.pdbx_description
1 polymer ?
#
loop_
_entity_poly.entity_id
_entity_poly.type
_entity_poly.pdbx_seq_one_letter_code
_entity_poly.pdbx_strand_id
1 'polypeptide(L)'
;GASVDVAQPATASLASARRMIDLKPLTFVEGSRKMANRSCTLPPGSFRTAKKGYEEIHVPAVKATAADISKDKLVAKESMPEWTRGAFKGMKALNRMQSKVYETALLSNENMLI
;
A
#
# COMPACT_ATOMS: atom_id res chain seq x y z
N GLY A 1 -36.58 -59.54 -17.02
CA GLY A 1 -36.24 -59.37 -15.60
C GLY A 1 -35.35 -58.16 -15.47
N ALA A 2 -35.87 -57.12 -14.83
CA ALA A 2 -35.21 -55.92 -14.29
C ALA A 2 -33.98 -55.34 -15.04
N SER A 3 -34.22 -54.40 -15.96
CA SER A 3 -33.26 -53.32 -16.21
C SER A 3 -33.49 -52.27 -15.13
N VAL A 4 -32.47 -52.07 -14.30
CA VAL A 4 -32.49 -51.11 -13.19
C VAL A 4 -32.30 -49.72 -13.77
N ASP A 5 -33.34 -48.88 -13.71
CA ASP A 5 -33.23 -47.45 -13.95
C ASP A 5 -32.36 -46.84 -12.84
N VAL A 6 -31.10 -46.58 -13.15
CA VAL A 6 -30.23 -45.76 -12.30
C VAL A 6 -30.69 -44.32 -12.47
N ALA A 7 -31.49 -43.86 -11.52
CA ALA A 7 -31.83 -42.46 -11.34
C ALA A 7 -30.53 -41.64 -11.23
N GLN A 8 -30.22 -40.90 -12.28
CA GLN A 8 -29.13 -39.96 -12.31
C GLN A 8 -29.45 -38.83 -11.32
N PRO A 9 -28.62 -38.58 -10.29
CA PRO A 9 -28.90 -37.49 -9.35
C PRO A 9 -28.84 -36.18 -10.12
N ALA A 10 -29.94 -35.44 -10.07
CA ALA A 10 -30.03 -34.08 -10.60
C ALA A 10 -29.07 -33.19 -9.79
N THR A 11 -27.81 -33.12 -10.21
CA THR A 11 -26.92 -32.01 -9.86
C THR A 11 -27.40 -30.81 -10.69
N ALA A 12 -28.53 -30.23 -10.30
CA ALA A 12 -29.05 -28.98 -10.84
C ALA A 12 -28.13 -27.82 -10.44
N SER A 13 -26.99 -27.78 -11.12
CA SER A 13 -26.29 -26.62 -11.65
C SER A 13 -26.24 -25.34 -10.81
N LEU A 14 -25.36 -25.33 -9.79
CA LEU A 14 -24.66 -24.11 -9.36
C LEU A 14 -23.81 -23.48 -10.49
N ALA A 15 -23.60 -24.19 -11.60
CA ALA A 15 -22.96 -23.66 -12.80
C ALA A 15 -23.90 -22.83 -13.69
N SER A 16 -25.23 -23.03 -13.61
CA SER A 16 -26.22 -22.41 -14.50
C SER A 16 -26.54 -20.95 -14.14
N ALA A 17 -26.13 -20.49 -12.95
CA ALA A 17 -26.30 -19.12 -12.50
C ALA A 17 -25.06 -18.24 -12.77
N ARG A 18 -24.18 -18.65 -13.70
CA ARG A 18 -22.98 -17.88 -14.06
C ARG A 18 -23.28 -16.91 -15.20
N ARG A 19 -23.26 -15.61 -14.91
CA ARG A 19 -23.34 -14.57 -15.93
C ARG A 19 -22.01 -14.50 -16.69
N MET A 20 -22.06 -14.68 -18.01
CA MET A 20 -20.93 -14.36 -18.89
C MET A 20 -20.69 -12.85 -18.88
N ILE A 21 -19.45 -12.44 -18.61
CA ILE A 21 -19.03 -11.04 -18.55
C ILE A 21 -17.91 -10.84 -19.56
N ASP A 22 -18.00 -9.79 -20.37
CA ASP A 22 -16.87 -9.35 -21.20
C ASP A 22 -15.84 -8.67 -20.32
N LEU A 23 -14.63 -9.23 -20.30
CA LEU A 23 -13.52 -8.72 -19.49
C LEU A 23 -12.83 -7.52 -20.11
N LYS A 24 -12.93 -7.33 -21.44
CA LYS A 24 -12.26 -6.24 -22.16
C LYS A 24 -12.64 -4.84 -21.62
N PRO A 25 -13.92 -4.48 -21.45
CA PRO A 25 -14.30 -3.16 -20.92
C PRO A 25 -13.96 -2.99 -19.42
N LEU A 26 -13.67 -4.06 -18.70
CA LEU A 26 -13.27 -4.01 -17.29
C LEU A 26 -11.76 -3.75 -17.12
N THR A 27 -10.99 -3.79 -18.21
CA THR A 27 -9.56 -3.50 -18.16
C THR A 27 -9.30 -2.00 -18.09
N PHE A 28 -8.29 -1.62 -17.31
CA PHE A 28 -7.79 -0.24 -17.29
C PHE A 28 -6.75 -0.08 -18.41
N VAL A 29 -7.18 0.40 -19.58
CA VAL A 29 -6.32 0.59 -20.76
C VAL A 29 -5.08 1.46 -20.46
N GLU A 30 -5.22 2.44 -19.56
CA GLU A 30 -4.14 3.34 -19.15
C GLU A 30 -3.16 2.74 -18.11
N GLY A 31 -3.45 1.55 -17.58
CA GLY A 31 -2.61 0.84 -16.61
C GLY A 31 -2.23 1.72 -15.41
N SER A 32 -0.93 1.91 -15.18
CA SER A 32 -0.39 2.73 -14.08
C SER A 32 -0.71 4.22 -14.19
N ARG A 33 -1.14 4.69 -15.37
CA ARG A 33 -1.55 6.08 -15.59
C ARG A 33 -3.03 6.32 -15.29
N LYS A 34 -3.78 5.28 -14.90
CA LYS A 34 -5.19 5.39 -14.56
C LYS A 34 -5.38 6.31 -13.35
N MET A 35 -5.90 7.50 -13.58
CA MET A 35 -6.33 8.39 -12.50
C MET A 35 -7.70 7.94 -12.00
N ALA A 36 -7.72 7.03 -11.03
CA ALA A 36 -8.96 6.62 -10.35
C ALA A 36 -9.59 7.79 -9.55
N ASN A 37 -8.76 8.69 -9.04
CA ASN A 37 -9.17 9.89 -8.33
C ASN A 37 -9.63 10.97 -9.33
N ARG A 38 -10.89 11.40 -9.22
CA ARG A 38 -11.49 12.44 -10.10
C ARG A 38 -11.08 13.87 -9.75
N SER A 39 -10.55 14.08 -8.54
CA SER A 39 -10.05 15.36 -8.07
C SER A 39 -8.71 15.19 -7.37
N CYS A 40 -7.88 16.23 -7.44
CA CYS A 40 -6.60 16.32 -6.75
C CYS A 40 -6.62 17.56 -5.86
N THR A 41 -6.48 17.34 -4.55
CA THR A 41 -6.33 18.43 -3.57
C THR A 41 -4.86 18.71 -3.34
N LEU A 42 -4.48 19.98 -3.41
CA LEU A 42 -3.11 20.40 -3.13
C LEU A 42 -2.95 20.79 -1.66
N PRO A 43 -1.75 20.60 -1.08
CA PRO A 43 -1.45 21.08 0.27
C PRO A 43 -1.71 22.59 0.42
N PRO A 44 -2.04 23.07 1.64
CA PRO A 44 -2.21 24.49 1.90
C PRO A 44 -0.94 25.27 1.55
N GLY A 45 -1.11 26.46 0.96
CA GLY A 45 -0.01 27.28 0.46
C GLY A 45 0.46 26.92 -0.95
N SER A 46 -0.13 25.90 -1.59
CA SER A 46 0.08 25.66 -3.02
C SER A 46 -0.61 26.72 -3.86
N PHE A 47 0.00 27.13 -4.96
CA PHE A 47 -0.58 28.11 -5.89
C PHE A 47 -0.35 27.71 -7.35
N ARG A 48 -1.23 28.22 -8.21
CA ARG A 48 -1.17 28.00 -9.66
C ARG A 48 -0.87 29.32 -10.36
N THR A 49 0.05 29.29 -11.31
CA THR A 49 0.37 30.43 -12.18
C THR A 49 0.20 30.01 -13.63
N ALA A 50 -0.78 30.61 -14.32
CA ALA A 50 -0.98 30.39 -15.76
C ALA A 50 0.00 31.28 -16.54
N LYS A 51 0.79 30.67 -17.44
CA LYS A 51 1.71 31.35 -18.35
C LYS A 51 1.35 31.02 -19.79
N LYS A 52 1.93 31.74 -20.74
CA LYS A 52 1.68 31.48 -22.17
C LYS A 52 2.24 30.09 -22.53
N GLY A 53 1.33 29.14 -22.80
CA GLY A 53 1.66 27.79 -23.25
C GLY A 53 1.87 26.76 -22.14
N TYR A 54 1.78 27.13 -20.85
CA TYR A 54 1.90 26.18 -19.74
C TYR A 54 1.33 26.73 -18.42
N GLU A 55 1.00 25.82 -17.50
CA GLU A 55 0.65 26.16 -16.13
C GLU A 55 1.77 25.70 -15.18
N GLU A 56 2.13 26.56 -14.23
CA GLU A 56 3.01 26.19 -13.12
C GLU A 56 2.17 25.94 -11.88
N ILE A 57 2.41 24.81 -11.22
CA ILE A 57 1.84 24.49 -9.92
C ILE A 57 2.99 24.44 -8.93
N HIS A 58 3.00 25.37 -7.98
CA HIS A 58 3.96 25.38 -6.89
C HIS A 58 3.34 24.69 -5.67
N VAL A 59 4.02 23.66 -5.18
CA VAL A 59 3.66 22.94 -3.96
C VAL A 59 4.74 23.22 -2.92
N PRO A 60 4.41 23.79 -1.75
CA PRO A 60 5.40 24.10 -0.73
C PRO A 60 5.98 22.83 -0.13
N ALA A 61 7.22 22.92 0.38
CA ALA A 61 7.84 21.83 1.11
C ALA A 61 7.02 21.50 2.37
N VAL A 62 6.75 20.21 2.58
CA VAL A 62 6.06 19.74 3.78
C VAL A 62 6.95 19.98 4.99
N LYS A 63 6.44 20.75 5.96
CA LYS A 63 7.14 20.98 7.23
C LYS A 63 6.96 19.74 8.11
N ALA A 64 8.05 19.28 8.72
CA ALA A 64 7.98 18.29 9.78
C ALA A 64 7.11 18.85 10.92
N THR A 65 6.12 18.08 11.37
CA THR A 65 5.27 18.44 12.51
C THR A 65 6.05 18.40 13.84
N ALA A 66 5.50 18.98 14.92
CA ALA A 66 6.14 18.86 16.23
C ALA A 66 6.21 17.39 16.72
N ALA A 67 5.23 16.56 16.36
CA ALA A 67 5.26 15.11 16.55
C ALA A 67 6.29 14.42 15.64
N ASP A 68 6.71 15.10 14.56
CA ASP A 68 7.81 14.64 13.71
C ASP A 68 9.19 14.98 14.25
N ILE A 69 9.26 15.96 15.14
CA ILE A 69 10.50 16.53 15.69
C ILE A 69 10.70 16.10 17.14
N SER A 70 9.64 15.64 17.84
CA SER A 70 9.81 14.91 19.08
C SER A 70 10.77 13.77 18.78
N LYS A 71 11.86 13.72 19.55
CA LYS A 71 12.76 12.57 19.58
C LYS A 71 12.01 11.40 20.22
N ASP A 72 10.92 10.95 19.59
CA ASP A 72 10.45 9.59 19.76
C ASP A 72 11.70 8.73 19.68
N LYS A 73 11.99 8.03 20.78
CA LYS A 73 13.27 7.37 21.05
C LYS A 73 13.79 6.69 19.79
N LEU A 74 14.72 7.34 19.09
CA LEU A 74 15.42 6.68 18.00
C LEU A 74 16.02 5.42 18.59
N VAL A 75 15.76 4.27 17.97
CA VAL A 75 16.24 3.01 18.49
C VAL A 75 17.75 3.00 18.28
N ALA A 76 18.47 3.13 19.40
CA ALA A 76 19.92 3.01 19.41
C ALA A 76 20.29 1.60 18.97
N LYS A 77 21.41 1.50 18.24
CA LYS A 77 21.88 0.20 17.80
C LYS A 77 22.15 -0.73 18.98
N GLU A 78 22.64 -0.17 20.08
CA GLU A 78 22.99 -0.86 21.30
C GLU A 78 21.76 -1.45 22.01
N SER A 79 20.58 -0.84 21.86
CA SER A 79 19.33 -1.37 22.42
C SER A 79 18.73 -2.52 21.61
N MET A 80 19.24 -2.78 20.40
CA MET A 80 18.78 -3.91 19.58
C MET A 80 19.43 -5.24 20.02
N PRO A 81 18.78 -6.39 19.74
CA PRO A 81 19.35 -7.71 19.98
C PRO A 81 20.74 -7.87 19.37
N GLU A 82 21.66 -8.51 20.09
CA GLU A 82 23.07 -8.59 19.68
C GLU A 82 23.25 -9.18 18.27
N TRP A 83 22.43 -10.17 17.91
CA TRP A 83 22.44 -10.82 16.61
C TRP A 83 22.09 -9.88 15.44
N THR A 84 21.35 -8.78 15.67
CA THR A 84 21.00 -7.80 14.62
C THR A 84 22.07 -6.74 14.42
N ARG A 85 22.87 -6.45 15.47
CA ARG A 85 23.81 -5.30 15.49
C ARG A 85 24.86 -5.38 14.37
N GLY A 86 25.22 -6.57 13.90
CA GLY A 86 26.14 -6.75 12.78
C GLY A 86 25.68 -6.07 11.49
N ALA A 87 24.37 -6.12 11.21
CA ALA A 87 23.79 -5.55 9.99
C ALA A 87 23.81 -4.01 9.97
N PHE A 88 23.83 -3.38 11.14
CA PHE A 88 23.81 -1.91 11.29
C PHE A 88 25.21 -1.35 11.60
N LYS A 89 26.28 -1.93 11.04
CA LYS A 89 27.65 -1.42 11.23
C LYS A 89 27.78 0.00 10.67
N GLY A 90 28.36 0.91 11.45
CA GLY A 90 28.51 2.33 11.08
C GLY A 90 27.30 3.21 11.39
N MET A 91 26.17 2.63 11.81
CA MET A 91 24.99 3.37 12.26
C MET A 91 24.98 3.48 13.79
N LYS A 92 24.61 4.67 14.30
CA LYS A 92 24.44 4.92 15.75
C LYS A 92 23.02 4.61 16.22
N ALA A 93 22.03 4.92 15.40
CA ALA A 93 20.63 4.68 15.67
C ALA A 93 19.87 4.49 14.35
N LEU A 94 18.68 3.88 14.43
CA LEU A 94 17.75 3.81 13.31
C LEU A 94 17.17 5.19 12.99
N ASN A 95 16.74 5.40 11.74
CA ASN A 95 15.99 6.61 11.39
C ASN A 95 14.58 6.56 12.02
N ARG A 96 13.80 7.63 11.88
CA ARG A 96 12.50 7.74 12.55
C ARG A 96 11.47 6.71 12.08
N MET A 97 11.36 6.49 10.77
CA MET A 97 10.44 5.47 10.22
C MET A 97 10.84 4.08 10.66
N GLN A 98 12.14 3.76 10.60
CA GLN A 98 12.69 2.48 11.05
C GLN A 98 12.48 2.26 12.56
N SER A 99 12.68 3.29 13.38
CA SER A 99 12.45 3.23 14.82
C SER A 99 10.98 2.99 15.15
N LYS A 100 10.06 3.58 14.38
CA LYS A 100 8.61 3.43 14.57
C LYS A 100 8.13 2.01 14.25
N VAL A 101 8.70 1.38 13.23
CA VAL A 101 8.31 0.03 12.81
C VAL A 101 9.16 -1.08 13.43
N TYR A 102 10.19 -0.73 14.19
CA TYR A 102 11.18 -1.66 14.73
C TYR A 102 10.55 -2.85 15.48
N GLU A 103 9.60 -2.59 16.37
CA GLU A 103 8.97 -3.64 17.18
C GLU A 103 8.26 -4.67 16.30
N THR A 104 7.44 -4.21 15.35
CA THR A 104 6.74 -5.12 14.43
C THR A 104 7.71 -5.81 13.46
N ALA A 105 8.72 -5.09 12.96
CA ALA A 105 9.65 -5.61 11.96
C ALA A 105 10.63 -6.66 12.50
N LEU A 106 11.02 -6.58 13.77
CA LEU A 106 12.04 -7.44 14.36
C LEU A 106 11.54 -8.34 15.49
N LEU A 107 10.44 -7.97 16.16
CA LEU A 107 9.94 -8.70 17.34
C LEU A 107 8.58 -9.36 17.10
N SER A 108 7.98 -9.16 15.93
CA SER A 108 6.70 -9.76 15.55
C SER A 108 6.81 -10.48 14.20
N ASN A 109 5.86 -11.38 13.95
CA ASN A 109 5.66 -12.10 12.70
C ASN A 109 4.41 -11.60 11.93
N GLU A 110 3.86 -10.45 12.32
CA GLU A 110 2.71 -9.85 11.67
C GLU A 110 3.03 -9.29 10.28
N ASN A 111 2.01 -9.26 9.43
CA ASN A 111 2.11 -8.65 8.11
C ASN A 111 2.23 -7.13 8.24
N MET A 112 3.13 -6.53 7.46
CA MET A 112 3.38 -5.10 7.50
C MET A 112 3.07 -4.43 6.15
N LEU A 113 2.46 -3.25 6.23
CA LEU A 113 2.39 -2.29 5.13
C LEU A 113 3.02 -0.99 5.65
N ILE A 114 4.08 -0.55 5.00
CA ILE A 114 4.86 0.64 5.37
C ILE A 114 4.66 1.70 4.30
#